data_AF-A9E9J9-F1
#
_entry.id   AF-A9E9J9-F1
#
_cell.length_a   1.000
_cell.length_b   1.000
_cell.length_c   1.000
_cell.angle_alpha   90.00
_cell.angle_beta   90.00
_cell.angle_gamma   90.00
#
_symmetry.space_group_name_H-M   'P 1'
#
loop_
_entity.id
_entity.type
_entity.pdbx_description
1 polymer ?
#
loop_
_entity_poly.entity_id
_entity_poly.type
_entity_poly.pdbx_seq_one_letter_code
_entity_poly.pdbx_strand_id
1 'polypeptide(L)' 'MPQKRSIKDLIGGLVDKDGLKTEVTITLTNQTMIKVIVALLLSGVAIIVIANFVKNFVPNQQLTAIKAELQTIKSHLKT' A
#
# COMPACT_ATOMS: atom_id res chain seq x y z
N MET A 1 -29.61 -54.97 11.87
CA MET A 1 -29.36 -53.98 12.94
C MET A 1 -28.92 -52.69 12.27
N PRO A 2 -29.69 -51.59 12.32
CA PRO A 2 -29.33 -50.37 11.61
C PRO A 2 -28.17 -49.71 12.36
N GLN A 3 -27.01 -49.59 11.70
CA GLN A 3 -25.86 -48.84 12.23
C GLN A 3 -26.33 -47.41 12.51
N LYS A 4 -26.41 -47.07 13.79
CA LYS A 4 -26.73 -45.73 14.28
C LYS A 4 -25.56 -44.83 13.87
N ARG A 5 -25.64 -44.20 12.68
CA ARG A 5 -24.63 -43.25 12.20
C ARG A 5 -24.51 -42.14 13.23
N SER A 6 -23.42 -42.18 13.99
CA SER A 6 -23.16 -41.24 15.08
C SER A 6 -22.88 -39.88 14.44
N ILE A 7 -23.59 -38.83 14.88
CA ILE A 7 -23.33 -37.44 14.48
C ILE A 7 -21.85 -37.07 14.70
N LYS A 8 -21.20 -37.76 15.65
CA LYS A 8 -19.78 -37.64 15.94
C LYS A 8 -18.86 -38.03 14.77
N ASP A 9 -19.24 -39.01 13.94
CA ASP A 9 -18.49 -39.39 12.74
C ASP A 9 -18.69 -38.39 11.60
N LEU A 10 -19.89 -37.81 11.49
CA LEU A 10 -20.17 -36.77 10.48
C LEU A 10 -19.42 -35.47 10.78
N ILE A 11 -19.30 -35.09 12.07
CA ILE A 11 -18.56 -33.91 12.50
C ILE A 11 -17.04 -34.16 12.52
N GLY A 12 -16.60 -35.39 12.85
CA GLY A 12 -15.19 -35.76 12.84
C GLY A 12 -14.52 -35.70 11.47
N GLY A 13 -15.29 -35.83 10.38
CA GLY A 13 -14.78 -35.60 9.01
C GLY A 13 -14.64 -34.13 8.61
N LEU A 14 -15.26 -33.21 9.36
CA LEU A 14 -15.26 -31.76 9.11
C LEU A 14 -14.30 -31.00 10.04
N VAL A 15 -13.99 -31.56 11.20
CA VAL A 15 -13.21 -30.93 12.27
C VAL A 15 -11.97 -31.76 12.53
N ASP A 16 -10.82 -31.31 12.02
CA ASP A 16 -9.53 -31.90 12.35
C ASP A 16 -8.99 -31.29 13.66
N LYS A 17 -8.02 -31.94 14.30
CA LYS A 17 -7.56 -31.60 15.67
C LYS A 17 -7.02 -30.18 15.86
N ASP A 18 -6.68 -29.49 14.77
CA ASP A 18 -6.16 -28.12 14.77
C ASP A 18 -7.13 -27.07 14.19
N GLY A 19 -8.37 -27.46 13.89
CA GLY A 19 -9.42 -26.55 13.39
C GLY A 19 -10.18 -27.10 12.16
N LEU A 20 -11.22 -26.35 11.74
CA LEU A 20 -11.97 -26.65 10.51
C LEU A 20 -10.99 -26.53 9.32
N LYS A 21 -10.83 -27.58 8.51
CA LYS A 21 -9.96 -27.58 7.33
C LYS A 21 -10.59 -26.75 6.20
N THR A 22 -10.78 -25.46 6.43
CA THR A 22 -11.10 -24.47 5.39
C THR A 22 -9.79 -23.97 4.80
N GLU A 23 -9.19 -24.77 3.92
CA GLU A 23 -8.21 -24.26 2.97
C GLU A 23 -8.96 -23.29 2.05
N VAL A 24 -8.86 -22.00 2.35
CA VAL A 24 -9.45 -20.95 1.51
C VAL A 24 -8.55 -20.77 0.30
N THR A 25 -8.75 -21.61 -0.71
CA THR A 25 -8.11 -21.44 -2.01
C THR A 25 -8.75 -20.24 -2.72
N ILE A 26 -8.11 -19.07 -2.65
CA ILE A 26 -8.55 -17.90 -3.42
C ILE A 26 -8.11 -18.09 -4.87
N THR A 27 -9.04 -18.48 -5.74
CA THR A 27 -8.80 -18.54 -7.18
C THR A 27 -8.83 -17.13 -7.76
N LEU A 28 -7.65 -16.50 -7.89
CA LEU A 28 -7.54 -15.26 -8.65
C LEU A 28 -7.62 -15.57 -10.14
N THR A 29 -8.65 -15.05 -10.81
CA THR A 29 -8.72 -15.07 -12.27
C THR A 29 -7.64 -14.18 -12.88
N ASN A 30 -7.23 -14.43 -14.13
CA ASN A 30 -6.29 -13.58 -14.86
C ASN A 30 -6.73 -12.10 -14.86
N GLN A 31 -8.03 -11.84 -14.93
CA GLN A 31 -8.57 -10.48 -14.85
C GLN A 31 -8.34 -9.83 -13.49
N THR A 32 -8.56 -10.56 -12.39
CA THR A 32 -8.31 -10.05 -11.04
C THR A 32 -6.82 -9.79 -10.82
N MET A 33 -5.96 -10.69 -11.30
CA MET A 33 -4.51 -10.53 -11.20
C MET A 33 -4.01 -9.29 -11.97
N ILE A 34 -4.48 -9.09 -13.20
CA ILE A 34 -4.14 -7.90 -13.99
C ILE A 34 -4.60 -6.62 -13.29
N LYS A 35 -5.82 -6.59 -12.72
CA LYS A 35 -6.31 -5.43 -11.97
C LYS A 35 -5.41 -5.10 -10.78
N VAL A 36 -4.95 -6.11 -10.03
CA VAL A 36 -4.03 -5.93 -8.91
C VAL A 36 -2.68 -5.37 -9.38
N ILE A 37 -2.12 -5.93 -10.47
CA ILE A 37 -0.86 -5.45 -11.05
C ILE A 37 -0.99 -4.00 -11.50
N VAL A 38 -2.05 -3.65 -12.22
CA VAL A 38 -2.29 -2.28 -12.71
C VAL A 38 -2.48 -1.32 -11.53
N ALA A 39 -3.22 -1.71 -10.50
CA ALA A 39 -3.40 -0.88 -9.30
C ALA A 39 -2.07 -0.62 -8.59
N LEU A 40 -1.21 -1.63 -8.44
CA LEU A 40 0.12 -1.49 -7.86
C LEU A 40 1.00 -0.54 -8.70
N LEU A 41 1.02 -0.71 -10.01
CA LEU A 41 1.81 0.15 -10.90
C LEU A 41 1.33 1.62 -10.85
N LEU A 42 0.02 1.85 -10.93
CA LEU A 42 -0.56 3.19 -10.83
C LEU A 42 -0.26 3.84 -9.47
N SER A 43 -0.32 3.08 -8.37
CA SER A 43 0.02 3.58 -7.04
C SER A 43 1.47 4.05 -6.96
N GLY A 44 2.41 3.31 -7.55
CA GLY A 44 3.83 3.68 -7.58
C GLY A 44 4.06 4.96 -8.39
N VAL A 45 3.43 5.08 -9.56
CA VAL A 45 3.51 6.29 -10.39
C VAL A 45 2.93 7.51 -9.67
N ALA A 46 1.77 7.35 -9.03
CA ALA A 46 1.11 8.44 -8.31
C ALA A 46 2.00 9.02 -7.19
N ILE A 47 2.67 8.15 -6.43
CA ILE A 47 3.60 8.58 -5.36
C ILE A 47 4.76 9.40 -5.93
N ILE A 48 5.35 8.95 -7.04
CA ILE A 48 6.48 9.66 -7.69
C ILE A 48 6.02 11.04 -8.19
N VAL A 49 4.86 11.10 -8.83
CA VAL A 49 4.31 12.36 -9.35
C VAL A 49 4.05 13.34 -8.21
N ILE A 50 3.41 12.89 -7.12
CA ILE A 50 3.15 13.73 -5.95
C ILE A 50 4.48 14.20 -5.32
N ALA A 51 5.46 13.32 -5.15
CA ALA A 51 6.74 13.68 -4.58
C ALA A 51 7.48 14.74 -5.41
N ASN A 52 7.47 14.61 -6.74
CA ASN A 52 8.07 15.61 -7.63
C ASN A 52 7.27 16.92 -7.64
N PHE A 53 5.95 16.84 -7.60
CA PHE A 53 5.10 18.02 -7.50
C PHE A 53 5.39 18.79 -6.22
N VAL A 54 5.42 18.12 -5.07
CA VAL A 54 5.73 18.72 -3.77
C VAL A 54 7.12 19.36 -3.78
N LYS A 55 8.14 18.68 -4.30
CA LYS A 55 9.50 19.24 -4.39
C LYS A 55 9.60 20.51 -5.23
N ASN A 56 8.80 20.64 -6.29
CA ASN A 56 8.86 21.79 -7.20
C ASN A 56 7.88 22.91 -6.83
N PHE A 57 6.73 22.61 -6.24
CA PHE A 57 5.70 23.60 -5.92
C PHE A 57 5.77 24.10 -4.48
N VAL A 58 6.27 23.30 -3.54
CA VAL A 58 6.47 23.78 -2.18
C VAL A 58 7.73 24.64 -2.16
N PRO A 59 7.62 25.94 -1.82
CA PRO A 59 8.78 26.81 -1.76
C PRO A 59 9.78 26.23 -0.77
N ASN A 60 11.00 26.00 -1.25
CA ASN A 60 12.08 25.52 -0.39
C ASN A 60 12.44 26.65 0.58
N GLN A 61 11.93 26.56 1.81
CA GLN A 61 12.07 27.60 2.85
C GLN A 61 13.54 27.94 3.10
N GLN A 62 14.45 26.97 3.03
CA GLN A 62 15.88 27.20 3.19
C GLN A 62 16.44 28.05 2.04
N LEU A 63 16.04 27.75 0.81
CA LEU A 63 16.48 28.49 -0.38
C LEU A 63 15.92 29.92 -0.40
N THR A 64 14.69 30.09 0.08
CA THR A 64 14.08 31.41 0.29
C THR A 64 14.80 32.22 1.36
N ALA A 65 15.17 31.61 2.49
CA ALA A 65 15.93 32.25 3.55
C ALA A 65 17.32 32.71 3.06
N ILE A 66 18.06 31.83 2.37
CA ILE A 66 19.37 32.16 1.78
C ILE A 66 19.25 33.33 0.79
N LYS A 67 18.19 33.37 -0.02
CA LYS A 67 17.96 34.47 -0.97
C LYS A 67 17.71 35.81 -0.25
N ALA A 68 17.03 35.79 0.89
CA ALA A 68 16.80 36.97 1.72
C ALA A 68 18.09 37.47 2.38
N GLU A 69 18.93 36.58 2.89
CA GLU A 69 20.26 36.92 3.43
C GLU A 69 21.17 37.51 2.35
N LEU A 70 21.20 36.91 1.16
CA LEU A 70 21.96 37.43 0.01
C LEU A 70 21.49 38.82 -0.42
N GLN A 71 20.17 39.09 -0.39
CA GLN A 71 19.66 40.44 -0.66
C GLN A 71 20.14 41.45 0.38
N THR A 72 20.15 41.05 1.66
CA THR A 72 20.63 41.89 2.77
C THR A 72 22.13 42.18 2.64
N ILE A 73 22.95 41.18 2.32
CA ILE A 73 24.39 41.39 2.09
C ILE A 73 24.61 42.31 0.87
N LYS A 74 23.87 42.09 -0.23
CA LYS A 74 23.98 42.91 -1.44
C LYS A 74 23.57 44.36 -1.19
N SER A 75 22.59 44.62 -0.33
CA SER A 75 22.20 46.00 0.01
C SER A 75 23.25 46.68 0.85
N HIS A 76 23.92 45.96 1.76
CA HIS A 76 25.02 46.52 2.57
C HIS A 76 26.26 46.84 1.72
N LEU A 77 26.60 46.00 0.74
CA LEU A 77 27.76 46.20 -0.15
C LEU A 77 27.54 47.23 -1.28
N LYS A 78 26.29 47.70 -1.48
CA LYS A 78 25.97 48.77 -2.44
C LYS A 78 26.08 50.18 -1.84
N THR A 79 26.45 50.27 -0.57
CA THR A 79 26.82 51.48 0.17
C THR A 79 28.33 51.55 0.23
#